data_AF-A0A0K2Y7T1-F1
#
_entry.id   AF-A0A0K2Y7T1-F1
#
_cell.length_a   1.000
_cell.length_b   1.000
_cell.length_c   1.000
_cell.angle_alpha   90.00
_cell.angle_beta   90.00
_cell.angle_gamma   90.00
#
_symmetry.space_group_name_H-M   'P 1'
#
loop_
_entity.id
_entity.type
_entity.pdbx_description
1 polymer ?
#
loop_
_entity_poly.entity_id
_entity_poly.type
_entity_poly.pdbx_seq_one_letter_code
_entity_poly.pdbx_strand_id
1 'polypeptide(L)'
;MCTAPVSLSKKCNGLDVNYFTRTVTDDKGDEIHLTAKEFDLLYFLSSHKGQVFTKEQIYEKVWGYDNAPDANNLSSFVRKLRLKIEPHPDNPRYIITVWGVGYKFSGEEKP
;
A
#
# COMPACT_ATOMS: atom_id res chain seq x y z
N MET A 1 25.33 18.66 -16.46
CA MET A 1 25.42 17.65 -15.38
C MET A 1 24.01 17.15 -15.13
N CYS A 2 23.69 15.92 -15.54
CA CYS A 2 22.38 15.33 -15.24
C CYS A 2 22.36 14.98 -13.75
N THR A 3 21.71 15.80 -12.94
CA THR A 3 21.41 15.45 -11.55
C THR A 3 20.41 14.29 -11.61
N ALA A 4 20.82 13.09 -11.21
CA ALA A 4 19.86 12.00 -11.02
C ALA A 4 18.79 12.50 -10.04
N PRO A 5 17.49 12.43 -10.38
CA PRO A 5 16.45 12.84 -9.45
C PRO A 5 16.61 12.01 -8.18
N VAL A 6 16.48 12.66 -7.02
CA VAL A 6 16.40 11.98 -5.71
C VAL A 6 15.23 11.00 -5.80
N SER A 7 15.54 9.72 -6.00
CA SER A 7 14.52 8.67 -5.99
C SER A 7 13.97 8.59 -4.58
N LEU A 8 12.74 9.05 -4.37
CA LEU A 8 11.94 8.72 -3.20
C LEU A 8 11.45 7.28 -3.41
N SER A 9 12.36 6.32 -3.23
CA SER A 9 12.02 4.92 -3.13
C SER A 9 11.93 4.53 -1.65
N LYS A 10 10.90 3.76 -1.30
CA LYS A 10 10.73 3.22 0.04
C LYS A 10 10.94 1.72 0.00
N LYS A 11 12.07 1.27 0.54
CA LYS A 11 12.34 -0.15 0.78
C LYS A 11 11.75 -0.59 2.11
N CYS A 12 10.94 -1.63 2.07
CA CYS A 12 10.40 -2.29 3.26
C CYS A 12 10.59 -3.80 3.11
N ASN A 13 11.60 -4.35 3.78
CA ASN A 13 11.87 -5.79 3.95
C ASN A 13 11.25 -6.71 2.89
N GLY A 14 11.72 -6.61 1.64
CA GLY A 14 11.29 -7.44 0.51
C GLY A 14 10.24 -6.82 -0.42
N LEU A 15 9.93 -5.54 -0.25
CA LEU A 15 9.13 -4.75 -1.18
C LEU A 15 9.83 -3.40 -1.43
N ASP A 16 10.08 -3.06 -2.69
CA ASP A 16 10.54 -1.73 -3.11
C ASP A 16 9.39 -1.01 -3.81
N VAL A 17 9.07 0.19 -3.34
CA VAL A 17 8.06 1.05 -3.96
C VAL A 17 8.73 2.33 -4.44
N ASN A 18 8.70 2.56 -5.75
CA ASN A 18 9.15 3.81 -6.35
C ASN A 18 7.94 4.71 -6.62
N TYR A 19 7.89 5.83 -5.89
CA TYR A 19 6.76 6.76 -5.93
C TYR A 19 6.71 7.60 -7.21
N PHE A 20 7.85 7.83 -7.85
CA PHE A 20 7.93 8.64 -9.06
C PHE A 20 7.55 7.85 -10.31
N THR A 21 8.09 6.65 -10.45
CA THR A 21 7.80 5.77 -11.59
C THR A 21 6.52 4.97 -11.40
N ARG A 22 5.95 4.98 -10.20
CA ARG A 22 4.80 4.18 -9.80
C ARG A 22 5.02 2.68 -10.00
N THR A 23 6.24 2.22 -9.77
CA THR A 23 6.63 0.81 -9.89
C THR A 23 6.80 0.18 -8.52
N VAL A 24 6.50 -1.12 -8.44
CA VAL A 24 6.69 -1.93 -7.24
C VAL A 24 7.48 -3.17 -7.64
N THR A 25 8.50 -3.53 -6.89
CA THR A 25 9.26 -4.77 -7.10
C THR A 25 9.34 -5.59 -5.83
N ASP A 26 9.39 -6.91 -5.96
CA ASP A 26 9.65 -7.83 -4.85
C ASP A 26 11.15 -7.89 -4.47
N ASP A 27 11.50 -8.82 -3.59
CA ASP A 27 12.86 -9.05 -3.10
C ASP A 27 13.80 -9.65 -4.15
N LYS A 28 13.25 -10.27 -5.20
CA LYS A 28 13.99 -10.81 -6.35
C LYS A 28 14.21 -9.75 -7.42
N GLY A 29 13.53 -8.62 -7.32
CA GLY A 29 13.57 -7.53 -8.30
C GLY A 29 12.54 -7.68 -9.42
N ASP A 30 11.60 -8.63 -9.28
CA ASP A 30 10.52 -8.82 -10.24
C ASP A 30 9.44 -7.74 -10.04
N GLU A 31 8.93 -7.16 -11.13
CA GLU A 31 7.92 -6.12 -11.06
C GLU A 31 6.55 -6.69 -10.70
N ILE A 32 5.90 -6.10 -9.69
CA ILE A 32 4.54 -6.43 -9.28
C ILE A 32 3.57 -5.44 -9.92
N HIS A 33 2.79 -5.92 -10.89
CA HIS A 33 1.81 -5.08 -11.59
C HIS A 33 0.57 -4.76 -10.73
N LEU A 34 0.45 -3.50 -10.37
CA LEU A 34 -0.70 -2.93 -9.66
C LEU A 34 -1.55 -2.08 -10.61
N THR A 35 -2.86 -2.11 -10.41
CA THR A 35 -3.76 -1.11 -11.00
C THR A 35 -3.48 0.26 -10.39
N ALA A 36 -3.93 1.34 -11.04
CA ALA A 36 -3.74 2.70 -10.54
C ALA A 36 -4.19 2.86 -9.07
N LYS A 37 -5.37 2.33 -8.72
CA LYS A 37 -5.92 2.43 -7.35
C LYS A 37 -5.26 1.52 -6.34
N GLU A 38 -4.81 0.33 -6.74
CA GLU A 38 -4.00 -0.51 -5.87
C GLU A 38 -2.66 0.17 -5.52
N PHE A 39 -2.03 0.81 -6.51
CA PHE A 39 -0.83 1.60 -6.26
C PHE A 39 -1.11 2.79 -5.36
N ASP A 40 -2.16 3.57 -5.63
CA ASP A 40 -2.49 4.75 -4.82
C ASP A 40 -2.76 4.38 -3.35
N LEU A 41 -3.44 3.25 -3.12
CA LEU A 41 -3.67 2.69 -1.78
C LEU A 41 -2.36 2.30 -1.08
N LEU A 42 -1.49 1.56 -1.79
CA LEU A 42 -0.18 1.17 -1.27
C LEU A 42 0.69 2.40 -0.98
N TYR A 43 0.72 3.37 -1.90
CA TYR A 43 1.44 4.62 -1.75
C TYR A 43 0.97 5.39 -0.52
N PHE A 44 -0.33 5.59 -0.37
CA PHE A 44 -0.90 6.32 0.76
C PHE A 44 -0.52 5.67 2.09
N LEU A 45 -0.77 4.36 2.24
CA LEU A 45 -0.47 3.65 3.48
C LEU A 45 1.04 3.58 3.75
N SER A 46 1.86 3.26 2.74
CA SER A 46 3.32 3.13 2.91
C SER A 46 4.00 4.47 3.19
N SER A 47 3.48 5.58 2.68
CA SER A 47 3.95 6.93 2.99
C SER A 47 3.75 7.27 4.48
N HIS A 48 2.72 6.69 5.12
CA HIS A 48 2.36 6.88 6.52
C HIS A 48 2.63 5.63 7.37
N LYS A 49 3.83 5.06 7.26
CA LYS A 49 4.22 3.81 7.94
C LYS A 49 3.89 3.86 9.45
N GLY A 50 3.22 2.82 9.94
CA GLY A 50 2.83 2.66 11.35
C GLY A 50 1.52 3.35 11.75
N GLN A 51 1.05 4.33 10.97
CA GLN A 51 -0.19 5.05 11.26
C GLN A 51 -1.43 4.24 10.85
N VAL A 52 -2.46 4.24 11.70
CA VAL A 52 -3.73 3.58 11.44
C VAL A 52 -4.70 4.57 10.81
N PHE A 53 -5.37 4.14 9.74
CA PHE A 53 -6.43 4.90 9.07
C PHE A 53 -7.72 4.10 9.03
N THR A 54 -8.85 4.76 9.23
CA THR A 54 -10.18 4.14 9.05
C THR A 54 -10.48 3.90 7.57
N LYS A 55 -11.51 3.11 7.28
CA LYS A 55 -11.90 2.83 5.90
C LYS A 55 -12.30 4.11 5.17
N GLU A 56 -13.02 4.98 5.85
CA GLU A 56 -13.53 6.27 5.36
C GLU A 56 -12.36 7.20 5.04
N GLN A 57 -11.38 7.31 5.94
CA GLN A 57 -10.17 8.11 5.72
C GLN A 57 -9.37 7.62 4.51
N ILE A 58 -9.19 6.30 4.37
CA ILE A 58 -8.48 5.73 3.22
C ILE A 58 -9.26 6.02 1.93
N TYR A 59 -10.58 5.84 1.95
CA TYR A 59 -11.43 6.12 0.80
C TYR A 59 -11.33 7.59 0.36
N GLU A 60 -11.47 8.51 1.30
CA GLU A 60 -11.36 9.94 1.04
C GLU A 60 -10.00 10.29 0.42
N LYS A 61 -8.90 9.76 0.96
CA LYS A 61 -7.55 10.09 0.50
C LYS A 61 -7.18 9.46 -0.84
N VAL A 62 -7.73 8.29 -1.17
CA VAL A 62 -7.35 7.54 -2.38
C VAL A 62 -8.37 7.71 -3.52
N TRP A 63 -9.66 7.88 -3.22
CA TRP A 63 -10.73 8.06 -4.21
C TRP A 63 -11.36 9.45 -4.23
N GLY A 64 -11.15 10.27 -3.19
CA GLY A 64 -11.74 11.60 -3.08
C GLY A 64 -13.13 11.61 -2.44
N TYR A 65 -13.58 12.79 -2.02
CA TYR A 65 -14.83 13.00 -1.25
C TYR A 65 -16.09 12.62 -2.04
N ASP A 66 -16.10 12.84 -3.36
CA ASP A 66 -17.26 12.58 -4.23
C ASP A 66 -17.50 11.09 -4.52
N ASN A 67 -16.51 10.23 -4.21
CA ASN A 67 -16.55 8.78 -4.45
C ASN A 67 -16.71 7.96 -3.15
N ALA A 68 -17.02 8.62 -2.03
CA ALA A 68 -17.13 8.02 -0.71
C ALA A 68 -18.39 7.17 -0.40
N PRO A 69 -19.50 7.12 -1.19
CA PRO A 69 -20.69 6.40 -0.73
C PRO A 69 -20.50 4.88 -0.66
N ASP A 70 -19.41 4.33 -1.18
CA ASP A 70 -19.15 2.89 -1.26
C ASP A 70 -17.84 2.43 -0.57
N ALA A 71 -17.53 2.99 0.61
CA ALA A 71 -16.41 2.55 1.45
C ALA A 71 -16.38 1.02 1.74
N ASN A 72 -17.50 0.34 1.52
CA ASN A 72 -17.65 -1.12 1.59
C ASN A 72 -16.69 -1.89 0.67
N ASN A 73 -16.27 -1.33 -0.47
CA ASN A 73 -15.39 -2.06 -1.38
C ASN A 73 -13.90 -2.01 -0.98
N LEU A 74 -13.53 -1.27 0.07
CA LEU A 74 -12.12 -1.12 0.49
C LEU A 74 -11.48 -2.46 0.82
N SER A 75 -12.22 -3.34 1.52
CA SER A 75 -11.73 -4.66 1.90
C SER A 75 -11.40 -5.51 0.67
N SER A 76 -12.16 -5.36 -0.43
CA SER A 76 -11.87 -6.05 -1.69
C SER A 76 -10.58 -5.54 -2.32
N PHE A 77 -10.36 -4.23 -2.33
CA PHE A 77 -9.11 -3.62 -2.81
C PHE A 77 -7.92 -4.06 -1.95
N VAL A 78 -8.04 -4.01 -0.63
CA VAL A 78 -6.99 -4.49 0.29
C VAL A 78 -6.70 -5.97 0.06
N ARG A 79 -7.72 -6.81 -0.10
CA ARG A 79 -7.54 -8.24 -0.38
C ARG A 79 -6.80 -8.47 -1.70
N LYS A 80 -7.22 -7.80 -2.78
CA LYS A 80 -6.57 -7.90 -4.10
C LYS A 80 -5.13 -7.41 -4.05
N LEU A 81 -4.87 -6.30 -3.36
CA LEU A 81 -3.53 -5.78 -3.16
C LEU A 81 -2.65 -6.77 -2.39
N ARG A 82 -3.15 -7.34 -1.28
CA ARG A 82 -2.44 -8.35 -0.50
C ARG A 82 -2.09 -9.59 -1.32
N LEU A 83 -3.01 -10.08 -2.15
CA LEU A 83 -2.75 -11.21 -3.05
C LEU A 83 -1.57 -10.96 -4.00
N LYS A 84 -1.20 -9.70 -4.25
CA LYS A 84 -0.10 -9.32 -5.14
C LYS A 84 1.21 -9.04 -4.42
N ILE A 85 1.15 -8.39 -3.25
CA ILE A 85 2.35 -7.87 -2.57
C ILE A 85 2.77 -8.69 -1.35
N GLU A 86 1.85 -9.45 -0.74
CA GLU A 86 2.14 -10.21 0.46
C GLU A 86 2.61 -11.61 0.09
N PRO A 87 3.67 -12.14 0.74
CA PRO A 87 4.02 -13.56 0.63
C PRO A 87 2.87 -14.47 1.09
N HIS A 88 2.17 -14.06 2.16
CA HIS A 88 1.02 -14.77 2.73
C HIS A 88 -0.15 -13.79 2.96
N PRO A 89 -1.12 -13.72 2.03
CA PRO A 89 -2.20 -12.73 2.08
C PRO A 89 -3.10 -12.80 3.32
N ASP A 90 -3.27 -14.00 3.90
CA ASP A 90 -4.08 -14.23 5.11
C ASP A 90 -3.30 -13.95 6.41
N ASN A 91 -1.97 -13.90 6.34
CA ASN A 91 -1.10 -13.44 7.42
C ASN A 91 -0.22 -12.29 6.90
N PRO A 92 -0.84 -11.12 6.62
CA PRO A 92 -0.15 -10.03 5.93
C PRO A 92 0.98 -9.46 6.79
N ARG A 93 2.09 -9.13 6.14
CA ARG A 93 3.25 -8.44 6.70
C ARG A 93 3.15 -6.93 6.49
N TYR A 94 2.68 -6.49 5.31
CA TYR A 94 2.72 -5.08 4.93
C TYR A 94 1.43 -4.35 5.28
N ILE A 95 0.28 -4.81 4.82
CA ILE A 95 -1.00 -4.12 5.09
C ILE A 95 -1.70 -4.84 6.22
N ILE A 96 -1.65 -4.27 7.43
CA ILE A 96 -2.18 -4.88 8.64
C ILE A 96 -3.60 -4.38 8.91
N THR A 97 -4.51 -5.31 9.17
CA THR A 97 -5.85 -4.98 9.69
C THR A 97 -5.75 -4.67 11.17
N VAL A 98 -6.22 -3.49 11.57
CA VAL A 98 -6.47 -3.14 12.97
C VAL A 98 -7.96 -3.34 13.21
N TRP A 99 -8.31 -4.45 13.86
CA TRP A 99 -9.70 -4.88 14.05
C TRP A 99 -10.54 -3.79 14.73
N GLY A 100 -11.72 -3.52 14.15
CA GLY A 100 -12.63 -2.46 14.62
C GLY A 100 -12.21 -1.04 14.27
N VAL A 101 -11.06 -0.83 13.62
CA VAL A 101 -10.53 0.52 13.32
C VAL A 101 -10.29 0.71 11.83
N GLY A 102 -9.46 -0.13 11.21
CA GLY A 102 -9.11 0.04 9.78
C GLY A 102 -7.80 -0.65 9.41
N TYR A 103 -6.93 0.06 8.69
CA TYR A 103 -5.69 -0.50 8.14
C TYR A 103 -4.49 0.37 8.44
N LYS A 104 -3.31 -0.26 8.54
CA LYS A 104 -2.01 0.42 8.60
C LYS A 104 -1.00 -0.27 7.70
N PHE A 105 -0.01 0.49 7.25
CA PHE A 105 1.19 -0.11 6.66
C PHE A 105 2.21 -0.44 7.75
N SER A 106 2.61 -1.70 7.83
CA SER A 106 3.76 -2.19 8.55
C SER A 106 4.89 -2.50 7.55
N GLY A 107 6.12 -2.42 8.02
CA GLY A 107 7.28 -2.94 7.30
C GLY A 107 8.11 -3.87 8.18
N GLU A 108 7.55 -4.28 9.31
CA GLU A 108 8.20 -5.08 10.33
C GLU A 108 7.57 -6.46 10.34
N GLU A 109 8.41 -7.48 10.49
CA GLU A 109 7.97 -8.84 10.73
C GLU A 109 7.27 -8.86 12.10
N LYS A 110 6.14 -9.58 12.20
CA LYS A 110 5.56 -9.83 13.53
C LYS A 110 6.61 -10.60 14.34
N PRO A 111 6.90 -10.21 15.59
CA PRO A 111 7.74 -11.01 16.47
C PRO A 111 7.14 -12.40 16.72
#